data_AF-Q0CPC8-F1
#
_entry.id   AF-Q0CPC8-F1
#
_cell.length_a   1.000
_cell.length_b   1.000
_cell.length_c   1.000
_cell.angle_alpha   90.00
_cell.angle_beta   90.00
_cell.angle_gamma   90.00
#
_symmetry.space_group_name_H-M   'P 1'
#
loop_
_entity.id
_entity.type
_entity.pdbx_description
1 polymer ?
#
loop_
_entity_poly.entity_id
_entity_poly.type
_entity_poly.pdbx_seq_one_letter_code
_entity_poly.pdbx_strand_id
1 'polypeptide(L)'
;MAPVAISPEDPVFNTKRDGQALEDLSDAIDTVNVLKQQQKQQAEKDLYEESEFDKNKDKTQFRQYEDACDRVKNFYKEQHTKQTVAYNLKARHAFHAKTRAEMSVWDAMEKLNTLIDESDPDTSLSQIEHLLQSAEAIRRDGKPRWMQLTGLIHDLGKLLYFFDAQGQWDVVGDTFPVGCAFDDRIIYGTDSFRDNPDYGHEIYGSKFGIYSPGCGLDKVMLSWGHDEYLYHVVKDQSTLPAEALAMIRYHSFYPWHNQGAYHELMNDHDKEMLKAVKAFNPYDLYSKSDDVPTVEELKPYYLELIDEYFPNKVIKW
;
A
#
# COMPACT_ATOMS: atom_id res chain seq x y z
N MET A 1 75.87 -44.67 -9.51
CA MET A 1 75.19 -44.43 -8.23
C MET A 1 74.01 -43.52 -8.52
N ALA A 2 72.79 -44.02 -8.30
CA ALA A 2 71.53 -43.28 -8.44
C ALA A 2 70.75 -43.44 -7.11
N PRO A 3 69.90 -42.46 -6.73
CA PRO A 3 69.61 -42.14 -5.34
C PRO A 3 68.49 -42.98 -4.71
N VAL A 4 68.52 -43.00 -3.38
CA VAL A 4 67.63 -43.69 -2.45
C VAL A 4 66.25 -43.04 -2.40
N ALA A 5 65.22 -43.87 -2.32
CA ALA A 5 63.80 -43.51 -2.23
C ALA A 5 63.45 -42.82 -0.89
N ILE A 6 62.60 -41.79 -0.98
CA ILE A 6 62.01 -41.04 0.14
C ILE A 6 60.76 -41.81 0.63
N SER A 7 60.64 -42.00 1.95
CA SER A 7 59.49 -42.61 2.62
C SER A 7 58.24 -41.71 2.52
N PRO A 8 57.02 -42.24 2.33
CA PRO A 8 55.81 -41.43 2.45
C PRO A 8 55.56 -41.09 3.92
N GLU A 9 55.42 -39.81 4.23
CA GLU A 9 54.96 -39.34 5.55
C GLU A 9 53.45 -39.60 5.67
N ASP A 10 53.03 -40.19 6.79
CA ASP A 10 51.61 -40.36 7.12
C ASP A 10 50.92 -38.99 7.26
N PRO A 11 49.70 -38.83 6.73
CA PRO A 11 49.00 -37.55 6.80
C PRO A 11 48.70 -37.17 8.26
N VAL A 12 49.19 -35.99 8.66
CA VAL A 12 48.92 -35.40 9.98
C VAL A 12 47.48 -34.88 10.00
N PHE A 13 46.57 -35.60 10.65
CA PHE A 13 45.19 -35.17 10.83
C PHE A 13 45.07 -34.12 11.94
N ASN A 14 44.27 -33.07 11.68
CA ASN A 14 44.01 -32.01 12.64
C ASN A 14 43.02 -32.48 13.71
N THR A 15 43.52 -32.93 14.86
CA THR A 15 42.74 -33.45 15.99
C THR A 15 41.95 -32.40 16.77
N LYS A 16 42.05 -31.11 16.40
CA LYS A 16 41.27 -30.03 17.03
C LYS A 16 39.92 -29.77 16.35
N ARG A 17 39.62 -30.45 15.25
CA ARG A 17 38.36 -30.30 14.53
C ARG A 17 37.45 -31.48 14.88
N ASP A 18 36.35 -31.17 15.52
CA ASP A 18 35.33 -32.13 15.90
C ASP A 18 34.45 -32.45 14.68
N GLY A 19 34.56 -33.68 14.17
CA GLY A 19 33.76 -34.14 13.05
C GLY A 19 32.27 -34.22 13.39
N GLN A 20 31.93 -34.51 14.64
CA GLN A 20 30.55 -34.55 15.11
C GLN A 20 29.94 -33.15 15.06
N ALA A 21 30.69 -32.13 15.49
CA ALA A 21 30.22 -30.74 15.41
C ALA A 21 30.01 -30.26 13.96
N LEU A 22 30.74 -30.81 12.98
CA LEU A 22 30.54 -30.51 11.57
C LEU A 22 29.29 -31.20 11.01
N GLU A 23 29.05 -32.46 11.39
CA GLU A 23 27.84 -33.20 11.03
C GLU A 23 26.60 -32.58 11.66
N ASP A 24 26.63 -32.26 12.96
CA ASP A 24 25.54 -31.59 13.68
C ASP A 24 25.20 -30.21 13.05
N LEU A 25 26.23 -29.48 12.60
CA LEU A 25 26.04 -28.20 11.88
C LEU A 25 25.44 -28.42 10.48
N SER A 26 25.87 -29.46 9.76
CA SER A 26 25.31 -29.82 8.46
C SER A 26 23.84 -30.21 8.58
N ASP A 27 23.50 -31.04 9.57
CA ASP A 27 22.13 -31.47 9.87
C ASP A 27 21.25 -30.29 10.30
N ALA A 28 21.78 -29.34 11.06
CA ALA A 28 21.08 -28.11 11.40
C ALA A 28 20.82 -27.23 10.16
N ILE A 29 21.78 -27.12 9.25
CA ILE A 29 21.62 -26.40 7.97
C ILE A 29 20.56 -27.08 7.10
N ASP A 30 20.60 -28.41 6.98
CA ASP A 30 19.64 -29.17 6.20
C ASP A 30 18.23 -29.10 6.81
N THR A 31 18.11 -29.12 8.13
CA THR A 31 16.84 -28.89 8.84
C THR A 31 16.28 -27.50 8.54
N VAL A 32 17.12 -26.46 8.57
CA VAL A 32 16.71 -25.09 8.21
C VAL A 32 16.29 -25.01 6.74
N ASN A 33 16.98 -25.71 5.83
CA ASN A 33 16.63 -25.75 4.41
C ASN A 33 15.30 -26.47 4.18
N VAL A 34 15.05 -27.58 4.87
CA VAL A 34 13.77 -28.32 4.83
C VAL A 34 12.64 -27.47 5.41
N LEU A 35 12.84 -26.78 6.53
CA LEU A 35 11.86 -25.87 7.10
C LEU A 35 11.56 -24.68 6.19
N LYS A 36 12.57 -24.10 5.53
CA LYS A 36 12.38 -23.07 4.50
C LYS A 36 11.61 -23.59 3.29
N GLN A 37 11.84 -24.84 2.90
CA GLN A 37 11.14 -25.48 1.78
C GLN A 37 9.68 -25.82 2.15
N GLN A 38 9.42 -26.19 3.41
CA GLN A 38 8.08 -26.40 3.96
C GLN A 38 7.33 -25.08 4.16
N GLN A 39 7.99 -24.00 4.57
CA GLN A 39 7.41 -22.64 4.60
C GLN A 39 7.07 -22.14 3.18
N LYS A 40 7.91 -22.43 2.19
CA LYS A 40 7.58 -22.22 0.76
C LYS A 40 6.40 -23.07 0.27
N GLN A 41 6.04 -24.14 0.98
CA GLN A 41 4.93 -25.05 0.66
C GLN A 41 3.69 -24.81 1.54
N GLN A 42 3.69 -23.83 2.44
CA GLN A 42 2.47 -23.38 3.08
C GLN A 42 1.59 -22.80 1.97
N ALA A 43 0.49 -23.48 1.64
CA ALA A 43 -0.41 -23.05 0.58
C ALA A 43 -0.83 -21.59 0.84
N GLU A 44 -0.67 -20.72 -0.15
CA GLU A 44 -1.19 -19.35 -0.07
C GLU A 44 -2.66 -19.43 0.32
N LYS A 45 -3.03 -18.71 1.39
CA LYS A 45 -4.43 -18.63 1.81
C LYS A 45 -5.24 -17.87 0.77
N ASP A 46 -6.52 -18.16 0.71
CA ASP A 46 -7.42 -17.39 -0.15
C ASP A 46 -7.37 -15.91 0.25
N LEU A 47 -7.32 -15.03 -0.74
CA LEU A 47 -7.37 -13.58 -0.58
C LEU A 47 -8.53 -13.17 0.35
N TYR A 48 -9.69 -13.80 0.20
CA TYR A 48 -10.93 -13.42 0.87
C TYR A 48 -11.14 -14.03 2.25
N GLU A 49 -10.21 -14.88 2.73
CA GLU A 49 -10.23 -15.30 4.13
C GLU A 49 -10.10 -14.07 5.05
N GLU A 50 -10.86 -14.04 6.15
CA GLU A 50 -10.79 -12.93 7.10
C GLU A 50 -9.37 -12.79 7.68
N SER A 51 -8.97 -11.55 7.97
CA SER A 51 -7.68 -11.28 8.60
C SER A 51 -7.63 -11.89 10.00
N GLU A 52 -6.50 -12.51 10.34
CA GLU A 52 -6.30 -13.15 11.64
C GLU A 52 -5.59 -12.21 12.61
N PHE A 53 -4.67 -11.37 12.11
CA PHE A 53 -3.82 -10.52 12.93
C PHE A 53 -4.56 -9.46 13.77
N ASP A 54 -5.72 -8.99 13.31
CA ASP A 54 -6.49 -7.90 13.94
C ASP A 54 -7.64 -8.41 14.83
N LYS A 55 -7.86 -9.73 14.95
CA LYS A 55 -9.01 -10.29 15.69
C LYS A 55 -9.08 -9.88 17.16
N ASN A 56 -7.94 -9.60 17.78
CA ASN A 56 -7.85 -9.20 19.18
C ASN A 56 -7.72 -7.67 19.36
N LYS A 57 -7.78 -6.89 18.28
CA LYS A 57 -7.64 -5.43 18.34
C LYS A 57 -8.99 -4.79 18.62
N ASP A 58 -8.99 -3.80 19.50
CA ASP A 58 -10.17 -2.96 19.70
C ASP A 58 -10.32 -1.98 18.54
N LYS A 59 -11.19 -2.35 17.59
CA LYS A 59 -11.45 -1.56 16.37
C LYS A 59 -12.08 -0.19 16.68
N THR A 60 -12.60 0.03 17.88
CA THR A 60 -13.18 1.32 18.30
C THR A 60 -12.13 2.40 18.57
N GLN A 61 -10.85 2.04 18.70
CA GLN A 61 -9.77 3.00 18.96
C GLN A 61 -9.23 3.68 17.69
N PHE A 62 -9.59 3.21 16.50
CA PHE A 62 -9.08 3.72 15.23
C PHE A 62 -10.04 4.72 14.60
N ARG A 63 -9.52 5.65 13.80
CA ARG A 63 -10.32 6.62 13.00
C ARG A 63 -11.33 7.45 13.82
N GLN A 64 -10.93 7.91 15.01
CA GLN A 64 -11.75 8.75 15.87
C GLN A 64 -11.71 10.23 15.44
N TYR A 65 -12.53 10.59 14.46
CA TYR A 65 -12.50 11.95 13.87
C TYR A 65 -13.22 13.03 14.68
N GLU A 66 -14.24 12.67 15.49
CA GLU A 66 -14.92 13.65 16.35
C GLU A 66 -13.95 14.19 17.42
N ASP A 67 -13.14 13.30 17.99
CA ASP A 67 -12.12 13.61 18.99
C ASP A 67 -10.76 14.00 18.38
N ALA A 68 -10.64 13.99 17.04
CA ALA A 68 -9.39 14.35 16.38
C ALA A 68 -8.99 15.81 16.64
N CYS A 69 -7.68 16.04 16.66
CA CYS A 69 -7.10 17.35 16.87
C CYS A 69 -7.42 18.33 15.73
N ASP A 70 -7.31 19.64 16.00
CA ASP A 70 -7.61 20.70 15.03
C ASP A 70 -6.83 20.56 13.73
N ARG A 71 -5.63 19.96 13.76
CA ARG A 71 -4.82 19.68 12.56
C ARG A 71 -5.60 18.84 11.54
N VAL A 72 -6.18 17.71 11.98
CA VAL A 72 -6.92 16.78 11.10
C VAL A 72 -8.22 17.43 10.60
N LYS A 73 -8.92 18.17 11.48
CA LYS A 73 -10.14 18.91 11.11
C LYS A 73 -9.85 19.98 10.05
N ASN A 74 -8.78 20.76 10.22
CA ASN A 74 -8.36 21.79 9.27
C ASN A 74 -7.90 21.18 7.94
N PHE A 75 -7.18 20.05 7.98
CA PHE A 75 -6.77 19.31 6.80
C PHE A 75 -7.96 18.93 5.92
N TYR A 76 -8.95 18.24 6.47
CA TYR A 76 -10.11 17.80 5.69
C TYR A 76 -10.98 18.96 5.25
N LYS A 77 -11.11 20.02 6.07
CA LYS A 77 -11.78 21.25 5.63
C LYS A 77 -11.10 21.84 4.39
N GLU A 78 -9.77 21.90 4.37
CA GLU A 78 -9.01 22.39 3.22
C GLU A 78 -9.19 21.48 2.00
N GLN A 79 -9.08 20.17 2.17
CA GLN A 79 -9.29 19.19 1.11
C GLN A 79 -10.70 19.32 0.51
N HIS A 80 -11.73 19.31 1.34
CA HIS A 80 -13.13 19.39 0.92
C HIS A 80 -13.44 20.73 0.24
N THR A 81 -12.77 21.81 0.63
CA THR A 81 -12.91 23.12 -0.03
C THR A 81 -12.29 23.14 -1.44
N LYS A 82 -11.13 22.50 -1.61
CA LYS A 82 -10.28 22.70 -2.80
C LYS A 82 -10.38 21.59 -3.86
N GLN A 83 -10.78 20.39 -3.48
CA GLN A 83 -11.00 19.28 -4.41
C GLN A 83 -12.27 19.52 -5.23
N THR A 84 -12.09 20.09 -6.41
CA THR A 84 -13.13 20.41 -7.39
C THR A 84 -12.93 19.59 -8.66
N VAL A 85 -13.95 19.51 -9.53
CA VAL A 85 -13.83 18.96 -10.87
C VAL A 85 -12.72 19.65 -11.65
N ALA A 86 -12.67 20.99 -11.60
CA ALA A 86 -11.65 21.76 -12.31
C ALA A 86 -10.23 21.44 -11.83
N TYR A 87 -10.02 21.33 -10.51
CA TYR A 87 -8.73 20.93 -9.95
C TYR A 87 -8.35 19.50 -10.37
N ASN A 88 -9.30 18.58 -10.29
CA ASN A 88 -9.09 17.16 -10.60
C ASN A 88 -8.75 16.90 -12.07
N LEU A 89 -9.36 17.64 -12.99
CA LEU A 89 -9.00 17.61 -14.40
C LEU A 89 -7.57 18.15 -14.61
N LYS A 90 -7.24 19.29 -13.99
CA LYS A 90 -5.91 19.89 -14.08
C LYS A 90 -4.82 18.96 -13.56
N ALA A 91 -5.03 18.33 -12.40
CA ALA A 91 -4.06 17.43 -11.77
C ALA A 91 -3.79 16.20 -12.64
N ARG A 92 -4.84 15.57 -13.20
CA ARG A 92 -4.70 14.44 -14.14
C ARG A 92 -3.99 14.83 -15.43
N HIS A 93 -4.27 16.01 -15.99
CA HIS A 93 -3.52 16.52 -17.13
C HIS A 93 -2.04 16.75 -16.80
N ALA A 94 -1.74 17.33 -15.64
CA ALA A 94 -0.37 17.55 -15.17
C ALA A 94 0.36 16.23 -14.89
N PHE A 95 -0.35 15.17 -14.48
CA PHE A 95 0.22 13.84 -14.35
C PHE A 95 0.73 13.32 -15.70
N HIS A 96 -0.13 13.31 -16.73
CA HIS A 96 0.22 12.78 -18.05
C HIS A 96 1.22 13.65 -18.84
N ALA A 97 1.41 14.91 -18.46
CA ALA A 97 2.28 15.83 -19.17
C ALA A 97 3.78 15.58 -18.94
N LYS A 98 4.18 14.92 -17.84
CA LYS A 98 5.60 14.71 -17.50
C LYS A 98 5.81 13.53 -16.54
N THR A 99 6.97 12.90 -16.67
CA THR A 99 7.57 12.08 -15.61
C THR A 99 8.22 13.01 -14.58
N ARG A 100 7.93 12.78 -13.29
CA ARG A 100 8.44 13.57 -12.16
C ARG A 100 9.77 13.05 -11.66
N ALA A 101 9.93 11.73 -11.65
CA ALA A 101 11.19 11.10 -11.26
C ALA A 101 11.36 9.72 -11.87
N GLU A 102 12.61 9.26 -11.94
CA GLU A 102 12.96 7.89 -12.31
C GLU A 102 13.77 7.29 -11.17
N MET A 103 13.20 6.31 -10.47
CA MET A 103 13.85 5.64 -9.33
C MET A 103 13.24 4.24 -9.12
N SER A 104 13.92 3.38 -8.36
CA SER A 104 13.35 2.08 -8.00
C SER A 104 12.24 2.22 -6.96
N VAL A 105 11.43 1.17 -6.78
CA VAL A 105 10.41 1.12 -5.71
C VAL A 105 11.05 1.27 -4.33
N TRP A 106 12.23 0.70 -4.12
CA TRP A 106 12.93 0.81 -2.84
C TRP A 106 13.47 2.23 -2.59
N ASP A 107 14.04 2.88 -3.62
CA ASP A 107 14.47 4.27 -3.50
C ASP A 107 13.28 5.21 -3.23
N ALA A 108 12.12 4.91 -3.82
CA ALA A 108 10.87 5.59 -3.56
C ALA A 108 10.42 5.45 -2.09
N MET A 109 10.53 4.25 -1.51
CA MET A 109 10.27 4.03 -0.08
C MET A 109 11.24 4.84 0.80
N GLU A 110 12.54 4.82 0.49
CA GLU A 110 13.55 5.57 1.23
C GLU A 110 13.31 7.09 1.14
N LYS A 111 12.87 7.59 -0.01
CA LYS A 111 12.46 9.00 -0.19
C LYS A 111 11.20 9.34 0.60
N LEU A 112 10.18 8.48 0.56
CA LEU A 112 8.92 8.69 1.27
C LEU A 112 9.13 8.74 2.79
N ASN A 113 10.13 8.02 3.31
CA ASN A 113 10.46 8.01 4.73
C ASN A 113 10.78 9.40 5.33
N THR A 114 11.00 10.41 4.49
CA THR A 114 11.22 11.81 4.93
C THR A 114 9.92 12.62 5.10
N LEU A 115 8.75 12.04 4.80
CA LEU A 115 7.43 12.67 4.92
C LEU A 115 6.74 12.31 6.24
N ILE A 116 6.04 13.29 6.83
CA ILE A 116 5.09 13.09 7.93
C ILE A 116 3.67 13.34 7.41
N ASP A 117 2.78 12.36 7.54
CA ASP A 117 1.37 12.45 7.12
C ASP A 117 0.53 13.19 8.19
N GLU A 118 -0.06 14.32 7.84
CA GLU A 118 -0.83 15.17 8.76
C GLU A 118 -2.32 14.81 8.82
N SER A 119 -2.82 13.98 7.90
CA SER A 119 -4.22 13.59 7.80
C SER A 119 -4.59 12.43 8.71
N ASP A 120 -3.62 11.59 9.02
CA ASP A 120 -3.81 10.36 9.78
C ASP A 120 -3.74 10.64 11.29
N PRO A 121 -4.82 10.39 12.06
CA PRO A 121 -4.82 10.57 13.50
C PRO A 121 -4.03 9.48 14.24
N ASP A 122 -3.70 8.37 13.57
CA ASP A 122 -3.24 7.12 14.19
C ASP A 122 -1.72 6.90 14.05
N THR A 123 -0.95 7.82 13.44
CA THR A 123 0.47 7.59 13.12
C THR A 123 1.45 8.59 13.75
N SER A 124 2.44 8.03 14.45
CA SER A 124 3.73 8.65 14.78
C SER A 124 4.91 7.88 14.17
N LEU A 125 4.64 6.92 13.28
CA LEU A 125 5.62 6.03 12.68
C LEU A 125 6.26 6.67 11.45
N SER A 126 7.46 6.23 11.12
CA SER A 126 8.05 6.56 9.84
C SER A 126 7.31 5.84 8.71
N GLN A 127 7.28 6.42 7.50
CA GLN A 127 6.49 5.86 6.40
C GLN A 127 6.98 4.46 6.00
N ILE A 128 8.29 4.19 6.07
CA ILE A 128 8.81 2.86 5.72
C ILE A 128 8.34 1.77 6.70
N GLU A 129 8.19 2.12 7.98
CA GLU A 129 7.67 1.20 9.00
C GLU A 129 6.21 0.87 8.74
N HIS A 130 5.38 1.86 8.40
CA HIS A 130 3.97 1.63 8.03
C HIS A 130 3.82 0.68 6.83
N LEU A 131 4.59 0.93 5.76
CA LEU A 131 4.59 0.07 4.57
C LEU A 131 4.99 -1.38 4.91
N LEU A 132 6.03 -1.55 5.71
CA LEU A 132 6.50 -2.87 6.13
C LEU A 132 5.54 -3.55 7.10
N GLN A 133 4.89 -2.82 8.02
CA GLN A 133 3.88 -3.39 8.92
C GLN A 133 2.69 -3.94 8.15
N SER A 134 2.19 -3.17 7.17
CA SER A 134 1.09 -3.59 6.29
C SER A 134 1.48 -4.86 5.53
N ALA A 135 2.66 -4.85 4.89
CA ALA A 135 3.15 -5.99 4.12
C ALA A 135 3.41 -7.24 4.99
N GLU A 136 3.99 -7.08 6.18
CA GLU A 136 4.26 -8.18 7.11
C GLU A 136 2.99 -8.74 7.74
N ALA A 137 1.96 -7.91 7.99
CA ALA A 137 0.65 -8.41 8.44
C ALA A 137 0.02 -9.32 7.37
N ILE A 138 0.04 -8.88 6.11
CA ILE A 138 -0.43 -9.68 4.96
C ILE A 138 0.38 -10.97 4.81
N ARG A 139 1.71 -10.90 4.97
CA ARG A 139 2.61 -12.06 4.88
C ARG A 139 2.38 -13.06 6.02
N ARG A 140 2.19 -12.59 7.26
CA ARG A 140 1.91 -13.43 8.44
C ARG A 140 0.58 -14.17 8.31
N ASP A 141 -0.41 -13.54 7.71
CA ASP A 141 -1.70 -14.18 7.41
C ASP A 141 -1.63 -15.18 6.26
N GLY A 142 -0.49 -15.29 5.57
CA GLY A 142 -0.26 -16.26 4.49
C GLY A 142 -0.92 -15.87 3.17
N LYS A 143 -1.21 -14.58 2.96
CA LYS A 143 -1.86 -14.07 1.76
C LYS A 143 -0.92 -14.09 0.54
N PRO A 144 -1.45 -14.05 -0.69
CA PRO A 144 -0.65 -14.14 -1.91
C PRO A 144 0.47 -13.10 -1.98
N ARG A 145 1.59 -13.49 -2.62
CA ARG A 145 2.79 -12.62 -2.76
C ARG A 145 2.49 -11.24 -3.34
N TRP A 146 1.66 -11.16 -4.38
CA TRP A 146 1.26 -9.87 -4.98
C TRP A 146 0.52 -8.97 -3.99
N MET A 147 -0.23 -9.53 -3.03
CA MET A 147 -0.96 -8.76 -2.02
C MET A 147 0.01 -8.21 -0.97
N GLN A 148 1.04 -8.99 -0.62
CA GLN A 148 2.12 -8.52 0.27
C GLN A 148 2.85 -7.33 -0.35
N LEU A 149 3.13 -7.40 -1.66
CA LEU A 149 3.71 -6.27 -2.39
C LEU A 149 2.74 -5.08 -2.43
N THR A 150 1.45 -5.34 -2.61
CA THR A 150 0.42 -4.28 -2.59
C THR A 150 0.46 -3.53 -1.26
N GLY A 151 0.53 -4.24 -0.13
CA GLY A 151 0.72 -3.64 1.20
C GLY A 151 2.03 -2.86 1.31
N LEU A 152 3.11 -3.31 0.70
CA LEU A 152 4.39 -2.60 0.71
C LEU A 152 4.33 -1.27 -0.07
N ILE A 153 3.53 -1.19 -1.15
CA ILE A 153 3.59 -0.05 -2.06
C ILE A 153 2.40 0.90 -1.99
N HIS A 154 1.27 0.52 -1.38
CA HIS A 154 -0.02 1.24 -1.47
C HIS A 154 0.09 2.76 -1.24
N ASP A 155 0.95 3.16 -0.30
CA ASP A 155 1.13 4.55 0.11
C ASP A 155 2.26 5.29 -0.64
N LEU A 156 2.97 4.64 -1.57
CA LEU A 156 4.06 5.30 -2.33
C LEU A 156 3.59 6.44 -3.21
N GLY A 157 2.28 6.56 -3.46
CA GLY A 157 1.74 7.72 -4.15
C GLY A 157 1.91 9.03 -3.36
N LYS A 158 2.17 8.96 -2.05
CA LYS A 158 2.47 10.12 -1.19
C LYS A 158 3.74 10.86 -1.62
N LEU A 159 4.58 10.24 -2.46
CA LEU A 159 5.70 10.91 -3.12
C LEU A 159 5.29 12.15 -3.91
N LEU A 160 4.02 12.24 -4.34
CA LEU A 160 3.45 13.43 -4.97
C LEU A 160 3.73 14.71 -4.17
N TYR A 161 3.80 14.62 -2.84
CA TYR A 161 4.14 15.73 -1.95
C TYR A 161 5.49 16.39 -2.27
N PHE A 162 6.49 15.61 -2.69
CA PHE A 162 7.81 16.12 -3.03
C PHE A 162 7.90 16.71 -4.44
N PHE A 163 6.81 16.72 -5.19
CA PHE A 163 6.77 17.12 -6.59
C PHE A 163 5.91 18.37 -6.80
N ASP A 164 4.68 18.18 -7.27
CA ASP A 164 3.82 19.28 -7.75
C ASP A 164 2.62 19.54 -6.81
N ALA A 165 2.55 18.85 -5.67
CA ALA A 165 1.47 19.01 -4.70
C ALA A 165 1.37 20.46 -4.22
N GLN A 166 0.14 20.93 -4.03
CA GLN A 166 -0.14 22.26 -3.46
C GLN A 166 -0.23 22.23 -1.93
N GLY A 167 -0.35 21.06 -1.32
CA GLY A 167 -0.29 20.83 0.12
C GLY A 167 -0.36 19.34 0.43
N GLN A 168 -0.71 18.98 1.65
CA GLN A 168 -1.04 17.58 1.94
C GLN A 168 -2.47 17.24 1.47
N TRP A 169 -3.36 18.22 1.38
CA TRP A 169 -4.78 18.05 1.04
C TRP A 169 -5.03 17.47 -0.36
N ASP A 170 -4.07 17.59 -1.28
CA ASP A 170 -4.09 16.99 -2.62
C ASP A 170 -3.16 15.78 -2.76
N VAL A 171 -2.79 15.17 -1.63
CA VAL A 171 -1.93 13.97 -1.57
C VAL A 171 -2.57 12.89 -0.70
N VAL A 172 -2.92 13.18 0.55
CA VAL A 172 -3.35 12.18 1.55
C VAL A 172 -4.83 12.32 1.91
N GLY A 173 -5.33 11.49 2.82
CA GLY A 173 -6.70 11.53 3.34
C GLY A 173 -7.72 10.74 2.53
N ASP A 174 -8.89 10.54 3.14
CA ASP A 174 -10.03 9.85 2.53
C ASP A 174 -10.42 10.49 1.18
N THR A 175 -10.71 9.65 0.18
CA THR A 175 -11.12 10.10 -1.14
C THR A 175 -12.64 10.08 -1.32
N PHE A 176 -13.12 10.90 -2.25
CA PHE A 176 -14.53 10.99 -2.60
C PHE A 176 -14.71 11.37 -4.09
N PRO A 177 -15.86 11.03 -4.72
CA PRO A 177 -16.14 11.45 -6.08
C PRO A 177 -16.31 12.97 -6.18
N VAL A 178 -15.63 13.59 -7.14
CA VAL A 178 -15.94 14.96 -7.58
C VAL A 178 -16.87 14.92 -8.78
N GLY A 179 -17.65 15.99 -9.00
CA GLY A 179 -18.54 16.10 -10.17
C GLY A 179 -19.89 15.42 -10.05
N CYS A 180 -20.25 14.94 -8.86
CA CYS A 180 -21.61 14.58 -8.43
C CYS A 180 -21.83 15.01 -6.98
N ALA A 181 -23.06 14.88 -6.49
CA ALA A 181 -23.41 15.29 -5.15
C ALA A 181 -22.52 14.58 -4.10
N PHE A 182 -22.04 15.35 -3.12
CA PHE A 182 -21.34 14.80 -1.96
C PHE A 182 -22.31 14.03 -1.07
N ASP A 183 -21.83 12.95 -0.45
CA ASP A 183 -22.62 12.08 0.43
C ASP A 183 -22.28 12.35 1.91
N ASP A 184 -23.26 12.26 2.80
CA ASP A 184 -23.08 12.50 4.25
C ASP A 184 -22.14 11.49 4.92
N ARG A 185 -21.84 10.37 4.26
CA ARG A 185 -20.87 9.37 4.73
C ARG A 185 -19.42 9.75 4.44
N ILE A 186 -19.17 10.83 3.71
CA ILE A 186 -17.84 11.45 3.68
C ILE A 186 -17.54 11.99 5.08
N ILE A 187 -16.28 11.90 5.50
CA ILE A 187 -15.83 12.45 6.78
C ILE A 187 -16.30 13.90 6.97
N TYR A 188 -16.80 14.24 8.16
CA TYR A 188 -17.43 15.54 8.46
C TYR A 188 -18.69 15.90 7.64
N GLY A 189 -19.25 14.96 6.88
CA GLY A 189 -20.50 15.08 6.14
C GLY A 189 -20.49 16.15 5.06
N THR A 190 -21.64 16.36 4.40
CA THR A 190 -21.74 17.34 3.31
C THR A 190 -21.54 18.78 3.78
N ASP A 191 -21.74 19.05 5.07
CA ASP A 191 -21.54 20.38 5.66
C ASP A 191 -20.11 20.89 5.57
N SER A 192 -19.12 19.99 5.54
CA SER A 192 -17.72 20.35 5.36
C SER A 192 -17.39 20.88 3.95
N PHE A 193 -18.29 20.70 2.98
CA PHE A 193 -18.14 21.15 1.59
C PHE A 193 -18.77 22.51 1.30
N ARG A 194 -19.36 23.20 2.27
CA ARG A 194 -20.08 24.47 2.04
C ARG A 194 -19.23 25.56 1.36
N ASP A 195 -17.91 25.53 1.56
CA ASP A 195 -16.96 26.47 0.96
C ASP A 195 -16.42 25.98 -0.40
N ASN A 196 -16.76 24.76 -0.84
CA ASN A 196 -16.39 24.22 -2.14
C ASN A 196 -17.26 24.82 -3.25
N PRO A 197 -16.68 25.35 -4.35
CA PRO A 197 -17.45 25.95 -5.43
C PRO A 197 -18.34 24.96 -6.22
N ASP A 198 -18.05 23.65 -6.14
CA ASP A 198 -18.88 22.60 -6.75
C ASP A 198 -20.06 22.20 -5.83
N TYR A 199 -20.06 22.62 -4.56
CA TYR A 199 -21.14 22.35 -3.62
C TYR A 199 -22.43 23.09 -4.03
N GLY A 200 -23.51 22.35 -4.27
CA GLY A 200 -24.78 22.92 -4.72
C GLY A 200 -24.75 23.46 -6.16
N HIS A 201 -23.69 23.18 -6.93
CA HIS A 201 -23.60 23.54 -8.35
C HIS A 201 -24.74 22.89 -9.16
N GLU A 202 -25.27 23.57 -10.19
CA GLU A 202 -26.46 23.10 -10.93
C GLU A 202 -26.28 21.70 -11.55
N ILE A 203 -25.07 21.40 -12.02
CA ILE A 203 -24.67 20.08 -12.54
C ILE A 203 -24.18 19.18 -11.40
N TYR A 204 -23.05 19.54 -10.76
CA TYR A 204 -22.36 18.66 -9.81
C TYR A 204 -23.13 18.43 -8.52
N GLY A 205 -24.04 19.32 -8.12
CA GLY A 205 -24.90 19.13 -6.95
C GLY A 205 -26.03 18.12 -7.18
N SER A 206 -26.23 17.63 -8.40
CA SER A 206 -27.19 16.56 -8.68
C SER A 206 -26.61 15.19 -8.33
N LYS A 207 -27.50 14.22 -8.05
CA LYS A 207 -27.12 12.86 -7.62
C LYS A 207 -26.02 12.21 -8.47
N PHE A 208 -26.12 12.34 -9.80
CA PHE A 208 -25.15 11.75 -10.71
C PHE A 208 -24.20 12.79 -11.32
N GLY A 209 -24.54 14.07 -11.28
CA GLY A 209 -23.75 15.15 -11.87
C GLY A 209 -23.31 14.84 -13.30
N ILE A 210 -22.00 14.71 -13.50
CA ILE A 210 -21.42 14.40 -14.83
C ILE A 210 -21.40 12.90 -15.18
N TYR A 211 -21.80 12.03 -14.26
CA TYR A 211 -21.77 10.58 -14.42
C TYR A 211 -23.12 10.01 -14.87
N SER A 212 -23.07 8.77 -15.33
CA SER A 212 -24.28 7.97 -15.60
C SER A 212 -24.41 6.87 -14.54
N PRO A 213 -25.64 6.44 -14.19
CA PRO A 213 -25.85 5.32 -13.27
C PRO A 213 -25.12 4.06 -13.76
N GLY A 214 -24.39 3.40 -12.86
CA GLY A 214 -23.63 2.19 -13.17
C GLY A 214 -22.51 2.39 -14.20
N CYS A 215 -21.95 3.60 -14.35
CA CYS A 215 -20.93 3.86 -15.35
C CYS A 215 -19.63 3.08 -15.11
N GLY A 216 -19.38 2.63 -13.88
CA GLY A 216 -18.14 2.04 -13.44
C GLY A 216 -17.27 3.05 -12.69
N LEU A 217 -16.65 2.62 -11.59
CA LEU A 217 -15.74 3.48 -10.82
C LEU A 217 -14.46 3.82 -11.58
N ASP A 218 -14.13 3.07 -12.65
CA ASP A 218 -13.05 3.42 -13.56
C ASP A 218 -13.27 4.76 -14.27
N LYS A 219 -14.53 5.17 -14.44
CA LYS A 219 -14.96 6.43 -15.08
C LYS A 219 -15.29 7.54 -14.08
N VAL A 220 -15.26 7.25 -12.78
CA VAL A 220 -15.53 8.23 -11.73
C VAL A 220 -14.23 8.93 -11.37
N MET A 221 -14.22 10.26 -11.41
CA MET A 221 -13.11 11.04 -10.87
C MET A 221 -13.23 11.10 -9.36
N LEU A 222 -12.40 10.31 -8.67
CA LEU A 222 -12.15 10.52 -7.25
C LEU A 222 -11.26 11.75 -7.04
N SER A 223 -11.39 12.40 -5.90
CA SER A 223 -10.50 13.47 -5.44
C SER A 223 -9.04 13.06 -5.63
N TRP A 224 -8.24 13.97 -6.17
CA TRP A 224 -6.85 13.68 -6.54
C TRP A 224 -6.00 13.47 -5.30
N GLY A 225 -5.17 12.42 -5.30
CA GLY A 225 -4.30 12.05 -4.19
C GLY A 225 -3.40 10.86 -4.54
N HIS A 226 -2.79 10.27 -3.52
CA HIS A 226 -1.83 9.19 -3.63
C HIS A 226 -2.41 7.93 -4.29
N ASP A 227 -3.67 7.56 -4.02
CA ASP A 227 -4.34 6.41 -4.64
C ASP A 227 -4.31 6.47 -6.17
N GLU A 228 -4.91 7.53 -6.73
CA GLU A 228 -5.05 7.71 -8.18
C GLU A 228 -3.68 7.91 -8.83
N TYR A 229 -2.80 8.68 -8.19
CA TYR A 229 -1.44 8.88 -8.67
C TYR A 229 -0.67 7.56 -8.75
N LEU A 230 -0.63 6.78 -7.67
CA LEU A 230 0.11 5.52 -7.65
C LEU A 230 -0.49 4.50 -8.62
N TYR A 231 -1.81 4.40 -8.69
CA TYR A 231 -2.48 3.54 -9.67
C TYR A 231 -1.99 3.81 -11.09
N HIS A 232 -1.94 5.09 -11.52
CA HIS A 232 -1.45 5.42 -12.86
C HIS A 232 0.06 5.20 -13.03
N VAL A 233 0.86 5.30 -11.97
CA VAL A 233 2.29 4.96 -12.00
C VAL A 233 2.48 3.46 -12.23
N VAL A 234 1.78 2.60 -11.48
CA VAL A 234 2.11 1.16 -11.43
C VAL A 234 1.34 0.30 -12.44
N LYS A 235 0.14 0.71 -12.88
CA LYS A 235 -0.74 -0.12 -13.72
C LYS A 235 -0.10 -0.58 -15.03
N ASP A 236 0.78 0.24 -15.61
CA ASP A 236 1.43 -0.02 -16.90
C ASP A 236 2.92 -0.40 -16.74
N GLN A 237 3.44 -0.42 -15.50
CA GLN A 237 4.85 -0.68 -15.18
C GLN A 237 5.05 -1.90 -14.26
N SER A 238 3.97 -2.58 -13.89
CA SER A 238 3.99 -3.78 -13.04
C SER A 238 3.17 -4.93 -13.67
N THR A 239 3.33 -6.14 -13.11
CA THR A 239 2.52 -7.32 -13.44
C THR A 239 1.45 -7.60 -12.38
N LEU A 240 1.08 -6.60 -11.58
CA LEU A 240 0.09 -6.71 -10.52
C LEU A 240 -1.31 -7.05 -11.08
N PRO A 241 -2.10 -7.90 -10.41
CA PRO A 241 -3.45 -8.25 -10.85
C PRO A 241 -4.43 -7.09 -10.63
N ALA A 242 -5.63 -7.21 -11.22
CA ALA A 242 -6.66 -6.17 -11.14
C ALA A 242 -7.07 -5.86 -9.69
N GLU A 243 -7.12 -6.88 -8.83
CA GLU A 243 -7.42 -6.76 -7.40
C GLU A 243 -6.39 -5.88 -6.69
N ALA A 244 -5.09 -6.05 -6.96
CA ALA A 244 -4.02 -5.22 -6.41
C ALA A 244 -4.15 -3.76 -6.85
N LEU A 245 -4.42 -3.55 -8.14
CA LEU A 245 -4.61 -2.21 -8.68
C LEU A 245 -5.85 -1.53 -8.09
N ALA A 246 -6.92 -2.28 -7.83
CA ALA A 246 -8.10 -1.77 -7.16
C ALA A 246 -7.85 -1.43 -5.69
N MET A 247 -7.10 -2.28 -4.95
CA MET A 247 -6.66 -1.97 -3.59
C MET A 247 -5.89 -0.65 -3.57
N ILE A 248 -4.90 -0.48 -4.44
CA ILE A 248 -4.13 0.78 -4.54
C ILE A 248 -5.03 1.97 -4.85
N ARG A 249 -5.90 1.85 -5.86
CA ARG A 249 -6.69 2.99 -6.36
C ARG A 249 -7.83 3.41 -5.43
N TYR A 250 -8.31 2.52 -4.56
CA TYR A 250 -9.55 2.73 -3.83
C TYR A 250 -9.43 2.50 -2.31
N HIS A 251 -8.24 2.25 -1.76
CA HIS A 251 -8.07 2.01 -0.31
C HIS A 251 -8.38 3.24 0.55
N SER A 252 -8.28 4.45 0.01
CA SER A 252 -8.71 5.66 0.71
C SER A 252 -10.19 5.99 0.48
N PHE A 253 -10.93 5.24 -0.34
CA PHE A 253 -12.32 5.54 -0.69
C PHE A 253 -13.32 5.01 0.36
N TYR A 254 -13.12 5.41 1.63
CA TYR A 254 -13.88 4.95 2.79
C TYR A 254 -15.40 5.09 2.68
N PRO A 255 -15.95 6.19 2.12
CA PRO A 255 -17.38 6.29 1.87
C PRO A 255 -17.92 5.09 1.09
N TRP A 256 -17.16 4.57 0.13
CA TRP A 256 -17.55 3.42 -0.68
C TRP A 256 -17.29 2.09 0.02
N HIS A 257 -16.02 1.75 0.32
CA HIS A 257 -15.70 0.40 0.78
C HIS A 257 -16.11 0.12 2.23
N ASN A 258 -16.28 1.15 3.07
CA ASN A 258 -16.68 1.00 4.47
C ASN A 258 -18.14 1.38 4.71
N GLN A 259 -18.59 2.51 4.16
CA GLN A 259 -19.91 3.11 4.48
C GLN A 259 -21.00 2.82 3.44
N GLY A 260 -20.67 2.14 2.33
CA GLY A 260 -21.62 1.71 1.30
C GLY A 260 -22.20 2.86 0.46
N ALA A 261 -21.51 3.98 0.37
CA ALA A 261 -21.85 5.11 -0.49
C ALA A 261 -21.47 4.84 -1.95
N TYR A 262 -22.11 5.58 -2.86
CA TYR A 262 -21.79 5.58 -4.29
C TYR A 262 -21.98 4.23 -5.02
N HIS A 263 -22.69 3.27 -4.42
CA HIS A 263 -22.97 1.98 -5.06
C HIS A 263 -23.78 2.11 -6.36
N GLU A 264 -24.54 3.20 -6.54
CA GLU A 264 -25.26 3.52 -7.77
C GLU A 264 -24.36 3.85 -8.97
N LEU A 265 -23.06 4.10 -8.76
CA LEU A 265 -22.07 4.33 -9.81
C LEU A 265 -21.37 3.03 -10.24
N MET A 266 -21.47 1.98 -9.43
CA MET A 266 -20.76 0.71 -9.62
C MET A 266 -21.32 -0.10 -10.79
N ASN A 267 -20.43 -0.75 -11.53
CA ASN A 267 -20.74 -1.85 -12.44
C ASN A 267 -20.45 -3.22 -11.77
N ASP A 268 -20.57 -4.33 -12.50
CA ASP A 268 -20.32 -5.67 -11.94
C ASP A 268 -18.84 -5.92 -11.60
N HIS A 269 -17.91 -5.31 -12.32
CA HIS A 269 -16.48 -5.39 -12.00
C HIS A 269 -16.18 -4.72 -10.66
N ASP A 270 -16.77 -3.55 -10.40
CA ASP A 270 -16.57 -2.82 -9.13
C ASP A 270 -17.10 -3.62 -7.93
N LYS A 271 -18.13 -4.45 -8.10
CA LYS A 271 -18.65 -5.33 -7.03
C LYS A 271 -17.65 -6.40 -6.62
N GLU A 272 -16.86 -6.90 -7.56
CA GLU A 272 -15.76 -7.83 -7.27
C GLU A 272 -14.57 -7.09 -6.67
N MET A 273 -14.22 -5.92 -7.21
CA MET A 273 -13.13 -5.09 -6.67
C MET A 273 -13.43 -4.58 -5.25
N LEU A 274 -14.70 -4.34 -4.91
CA LEU A 274 -15.12 -4.01 -3.55
C LEU A 274 -14.73 -5.09 -2.54
N LYS A 275 -14.80 -6.38 -2.92
CA LYS A 275 -14.39 -7.49 -2.05
C LYS A 275 -12.88 -7.46 -1.83
N ALA A 276 -12.10 -7.23 -2.88
CA ALA A 276 -10.65 -7.12 -2.80
C ALA A 276 -10.22 -5.96 -1.90
N VAL A 277 -10.79 -4.77 -2.08
CA VAL A 277 -10.47 -3.58 -1.27
C VAL A 277 -10.86 -3.79 0.20
N LYS A 278 -12.02 -4.40 0.46
CA LYS A 278 -12.42 -4.78 1.84
C LYS A 278 -11.48 -5.79 2.48
N ALA A 279 -10.94 -6.74 1.72
CA ALA A 279 -9.97 -7.71 2.23
C ALA A 279 -8.62 -7.05 2.57
N PHE A 280 -8.25 -5.98 1.86
CA PHE A 280 -7.02 -5.22 2.11
C PHE A 280 -7.12 -4.27 3.31
N ASN A 281 -8.24 -3.57 3.46
CA ASN A 281 -8.42 -2.48 4.43
C ASN A 281 -7.99 -2.79 5.88
N PRO A 282 -8.25 -3.99 6.45
CA PRO A 282 -7.77 -4.30 7.80
C PRO A 282 -6.25 -4.15 7.92
N TYR A 283 -5.49 -4.59 6.91
CA TYR A 283 -4.03 -4.57 6.94
C TYR A 283 -3.47 -3.16 6.96
N ASP A 284 -3.95 -2.26 6.10
CA ASP A 284 -3.58 -0.84 6.12
C ASP A 284 -3.92 -0.18 7.47
N LEU A 285 -5.16 -0.39 7.96
CA LEU A 285 -5.64 0.34 9.11
C LEU A 285 -5.06 -0.18 10.44
N TYR A 286 -5.13 -1.49 10.65
CA TYR A 286 -4.88 -2.07 11.97
C TYR A 286 -3.44 -2.51 12.19
N SER A 287 -2.59 -2.63 11.16
CA SER A 287 -1.17 -3.01 11.37
C SER A 287 -0.36 -1.93 12.06
N LYS A 288 -0.86 -0.69 12.11
CA LYS A 288 -0.20 0.49 12.70
C LYS A 288 0.17 0.33 14.18
N SER A 289 -0.46 -0.61 14.89
CA SER A 289 -0.18 -0.93 16.30
C SER A 289 0.71 -2.15 16.51
N ASP A 290 1.26 -2.75 15.44
CA ASP A 290 2.19 -3.88 15.54
C ASP A 290 3.60 -3.43 15.93
N ASP A 291 4.44 -4.39 16.35
CA ASP A 291 5.85 -4.14 16.59
C ASP A 291 6.54 -3.59 15.32
N VAL A 292 7.48 -2.68 15.53
CA VAL A 292 8.23 -2.02 14.45
C VAL A 292 9.13 -3.05 13.75
N PRO A 293 8.96 -3.27 12.44
CA PRO A 293 9.76 -4.25 11.69
C PRO A 293 11.21 -3.81 11.51
N THR A 294 12.17 -4.74 11.60
CA THR A 294 13.58 -4.47 11.28
C THR A 294 13.78 -4.35 9.77
N VAL A 295 13.99 -3.13 9.28
CA VAL A 295 14.13 -2.84 7.84
C VAL A 295 15.24 -3.67 7.19
N GLU A 296 16.41 -3.77 7.83
CA GLU A 296 17.58 -4.46 7.30
C GLU A 296 17.36 -5.96 7.10
N GLU A 297 16.57 -6.59 7.99
CA GLU A 297 16.27 -8.02 7.92
C GLU A 297 15.24 -8.32 6.83
N LEU A 298 14.28 -7.42 6.61
CA LEU A 298 13.20 -7.60 5.64
C LEU A 298 13.57 -7.14 4.22
N LYS A 299 14.51 -6.20 4.09
CA LYS A 299 14.93 -5.62 2.80
C LYS A 299 15.25 -6.67 1.73
N PRO A 300 16.03 -7.74 1.99
CA PRO A 300 16.32 -8.76 0.98
C PRO A 300 15.06 -9.45 0.43
N TYR A 301 14.08 -9.74 1.29
CA TYR A 301 12.83 -10.39 0.88
C TYR A 301 12.00 -9.46 -0.01
N TYR A 302 11.83 -8.20 0.39
CA TYR A 302 11.00 -7.27 -0.35
C TYR A 302 11.65 -6.76 -1.64
N LEU A 303 12.99 -6.71 -1.72
CA LEU A 303 13.68 -6.45 -2.99
C LEU A 303 13.44 -7.58 -4.00
N GLU A 304 13.48 -8.84 -3.57
CA GLU A 304 13.12 -9.98 -4.43
C GLU A 304 11.66 -9.88 -4.89
N LEU A 305 10.75 -9.56 -3.96
CA LEU A 305 9.33 -9.42 -4.26
C LEU A 305 9.05 -8.25 -5.23
N ILE A 306 9.75 -7.13 -5.09
CA ILE A 306 9.66 -6.01 -6.04
C ILE A 306 10.13 -6.47 -7.43
N ASP A 307 11.29 -7.12 -7.52
CA ASP A 307 11.84 -7.62 -8.79
C ASP A 307 10.90 -8.64 -9.48
N GLU A 308 10.07 -9.38 -8.72
CA GLU A 308 9.07 -10.31 -9.25
C GLU A 308 7.94 -9.62 -10.02
N TYR A 309 7.47 -8.47 -9.53
CA TYR A 309 6.28 -7.78 -10.08
C TYR A 309 6.59 -6.50 -10.86
N PHE A 310 7.82 -6.00 -10.80
CA PHE A 310 8.28 -4.85 -11.57
C PHE A 310 9.39 -5.29 -12.54
N PRO A 311 9.06 -5.63 -13.80
CA PRO A 311 10.03 -6.11 -14.79
C PRO A 311 11.16 -5.11 -15.07
N ASN A 312 10.90 -3.83 -14.89
CA ASN A 312 11.88 -2.75 -14.97
C ASN A 312 12.22 -2.27 -13.57
N LYS A 313 13.51 -2.30 -13.19
CA LYS A 313 13.95 -1.82 -11.87
C LYS A 313 13.77 -0.33 -11.65
N VAL A 314 13.76 0.45 -12.73
CA VAL A 314 13.57 1.91 -12.70
C VAL A 314 12.15 2.20 -13.15
N ILE A 315 11.38 2.82 -12.26
CA ILE A 315 9.99 3.20 -12.49
C ILE A 315 9.91 4.69 -12.79
N LYS A 316 9.02 5.05 -13.71
CA LYS A 316 8.67 6.44 -14.00
C LYS A 316 7.54 6.87 -13.09
N TRP A 317 7.87 7.71 -12.10
CA TRP A 317 6.95 8.30 -11.13
C TRP A 317 6.38 9.61 -11.68
#